data_AF-A0A0T6LXI7-F1
#
_entry.id   AF-A0A0T6LXI7-F1
#
_cell.length_a   1.000
_cell.length_b   1.000
_cell.length_c   1.000
_cell.angle_alpha   90.00
_cell.angle_beta   90.00
_cell.angle_gamma   90.00
#
_symmetry.space_group_name_H-M   'P 1'
#
loop_
_entity.id
_entity.type
_entity.pdbx_description
1 polymer ?
#
loop_
_entity_poly.entity_id
_entity_poly.type
_entity_poly.pdbx_seq_one_letter_code
_entity_poly.pdbx_strand_id
1 'polypeptide(L)'
;MTTAEAGMVIDTLRMRLHSLNDLALTLKHIHWNVVGPHFIAVHTMLDPQVDAVRTMADQTAERISTLGASPWGTAGVLVRERNWDDYTIGRADAIEHLGALDLVYSGVIADHRAAVVKFDELDLVSQDMMIEHLRKLELYHWFVRAHLENASGALVEGRAGAREEAAAARTPKARKAAVRKTAARKPATKRASSGAAKSTAPKGRATKTTKTAKRSTASSSK
;
A
#
# COMPACT_ATOMS: atom_id res chain seq x y z
N MET A 1 -12.50 -25.10 -5.68
CA MET A 1 -12.56 -23.64 -5.81
C MET A 1 -13.07 -23.27 -7.20
N THR A 2 -14.17 -22.55 -7.26
CA THR A 2 -14.74 -21.96 -8.49
C THR A 2 -14.02 -20.66 -8.87
N THR A 3 -14.23 -20.15 -10.08
CA THR A 3 -13.69 -18.85 -10.51
C THR A 3 -14.16 -17.70 -9.61
N ALA A 4 -15.39 -17.76 -9.12
CA ALA A 4 -15.94 -16.74 -8.21
C ALA A 4 -15.23 -16.77 -6.85
N GLU A 5 -15.03 -17.96 -6.28
CA GLU A 5 -14.30 -18.15 -5.03
C GLU A 5 -12.84 -17.70 -5.16
N ALA A 6 -12.17 -18.06 -6.26
CA ALA A 6 -10.80 -17.60 -6.55
C ALA A 6 -10.72 -16.08 -6.61
N GLY A 7 -11.70 -15.41 -7.24
CA GLY A 7 -11.81 -13.95 -7.24
C GLY A 7 -11.90 -13.35 -5.83
N MET A 8 -12.67 -13.97 -4.93
CA MET A 8 -12.78 -13.50 -3.54
C MET A 8 -11.46 -13.67 -2.77
N VAL A 9 -10.73 -14.75 -3.01
CA VAL A 9 -9.39 -14.97 -2.42
C VAL A 9 -8.42 -13.92 -2.94
N ILE A 10 -8.36 -13.72 -4.26
CA ILE A 10 -7.51 -12.73 -4.94
C ILE A 10 -7.75 -11.32 -4.40
N ASP A 11 -9.02 -10.88 -4.30
CA ASP A 11 -9.34 -9.54 -3.80
C ASP A 11 -8.92 -9.36 -2.34
N THR A 12 -9.03 -10.41 -1.53
CA THR A 12 -8.59 -10.38 -0.13
C THR A 12 -7.08 -10.30 -0.05
N LEU A 13 -6.36 -11.13 -0.82
CA LEU A 13 -4.90 -11.12 -0.89
C LEU A 13 -4.37 -9.80 -1.45
N ARG A 14 -5.04 -9.15 -2.40
CA ARG A 14 -4.67 -7.81 -2.90
C ARG A 14 -4.62 -6.79 -1.76
N MET A 15 -5.63 -6.77 -0.90
CA MET A 15 -5.63 -5.87 0.26
C MET A 15 -4.54 -6.23 1.28
N ARG A 16 -4.21 -7.52 1.44
CA ARG A 16 -3.09 -7.95 2.28
C ARG A 16 -1.74 -7.53 1.68
N LEU A 17 -1.55 -7.66 0.37
CA LEU A 17 -0.36 -7.20 -0.34
C LEU A 17 -0.14 -5.68 -0.15
N HIS A 18 -1.20 -4.88 -0.28
CA HIS A 18 -1.14 -3.44 -0.02
C HIS A 18 -0.72 -3.15 1.42
N SER A 19 -1.33 -3.85 2.38
CA SER A 19 -1.03 -3.70 3.81
C SER A 19 0.42 -4.07 4.15
N LEU A 20 0.95 -5.16 3.59
CA LEU A 20 2.32 -5.60 3.83
C LEU A 20 3.36 -4.66 3.18
N ASN A 21 3.09 -4.17 1.97
CA ASN A 21 3.95 -3.17 1.32
C ASN A 21 4.00 -1.85 2.12
N ASP A 22 2.84 -1.36 2.55
CA ASP A 22 2.72 -0.15 3.37
C ASP A 22 3.39 -0.33 4.74
N LEU A 23 3.23 -1.50 5.36
CA LEU A 23 3.91 -1.84 6.62
C LEU A 23 5.44 -1.86 6.46
N ALA A 24 5.98 -2.47 5.39
CA ALA A 24 7.42 -2.49 5.16
C ALA A 24 8.01 -1.08 4.98
N LEU A 25 7.27 -0.19 4.30
CA LEU A 25 7.66 1.21 4.14
C LEU A 25 7.58 1.96 5.49
N THR A 26 6.51 1.76 6.24
CA THR A 26 6.29 2.37 7.56
C THR A 26 7.37 1.95 8.56
N LEU A 27 7.72 0.66 8.61
CA LEU A 27 8.80 0.15 9.47
C LEU A 27 10.14 0.81 9.13
N LYS A 28 10.47 0.96 7.84
CA LYS A 28 11.70 1.67 7.42
C LYS A 28 11.65 3.16 7.71
N HIS A 29 10.48 3.78 7.55
CA HIS A 29 10.28 5.17 7.93
C HIS A 29 10.58 5.39 9.42
N ILE A 30 10.05 4.54 10.31
CA ILE A 30 10.34 4.60 11.75
C ILE A 30 11.84 4.36 12.01
N HIS A 31 12.42 3.35 11.37
CA HIS A 31 13.85 2.99 11.52
C HIS A 31 14.78 4.18 11.20
N TRP A 32 14.42 5.06 10.26
CA TRP A 32 15.20 6.26 9.95
C TRP A 32 14.90 7.46 10.87
N ASN A 33 13.71 7.52 11.45
CA ASN A 33 13.20 8.70 12.14
C ASN A 33 13.20 8.61 13.67
N VAL A 34 13.45 7.42 14.23
CA VAL A 34 13.57 7.23 15.68
C VAL A 34 14.79 7.95 16.25
N VAL A 35 14.61 8.62 17.39
CA VAL A 35 15.67 9.26 18.18
C VAL A 35 15.53 8.97 19.68
N GLY A 36 16.51 9.39 20.48
CA GLY A 36 16.45 9.30 21.95
C GLY A 36 17.23 8.11 22.54
N PRO A 37 17.11 7.88 23.86
CA PRO A 37 17.97 6.94 24.59
C PRO A 37 17.88 5.48 24.10
N HIS A 38 16.76 5.10 23.50
CA HIS A 38 16.51 3.73 22.99
C HIS A 38 16.76 3.59 21.49
N PHE A 39 17.35 4.61 20.84
CA PHE A 39 17.55 4.68 19.39
C PHE A 39 18.09 3.38 18.80
N ILE A 40 19.27 2.92 19.24
CA ILE A 40 19.94 1.79 18.59
C ILE A 40 19.17 0.48 18.76
N ALA A 41 18.51 0.30 19.91
CA ALA A 41 17.70 -0.89 20.18
C ALA A 41 16.53 -0.98 19.20
N VAL A 42 15.74 0.09 19.07
CA VAL A 42 14.58 0.11 18.16
C VAL A 42 15.01 0.12 16.70
N HIS A 43 16.03 0.91 16.35
CA HIS A 43 16.57 0.98 15.01
C HIS A 43 16.98 -0.41 14.49
N THR A 44 17.74 -1.17 15.27
CA THR A 44 18.20 -2.52 14.88
C THR A 44 17.10 -3.58 15.01
N MET A 45 16.15 -3.42 15.94
CA MET A 45 14.99 -4.31 16.09
C MET A 45 14.05 -4.29 14.88
N LEU A 46 13.98 -3.17 14.13
CA LEU A 46 13.06 -3.04 12.99
C LEU A 46 13.53 -3.77 11.74
N ASP A 47 14.85 -3.93 11.53
CA ASP A 47 15.40 -4.46 10.28
C ASP A 47 14.99 -5.91 9.97
N PRO A 48 15.15 -6.88 10.90
CA PRO A 48 14.72 -8.25 10.63
C PRO A 48 13.21 -8.34 10.32
N GLN A 49 12.42 -7.43 10.89
CA GLN A 49 10.99 -7.40 10.64
C GLN A 49 10.65 -6.81 9.27
N VAL A 50 11.38 -5.79 8.81
CA VAL A 50 11.24 -5.28 7.44
C VAL A 50 11.47 -6.42 6.44
N ASP A 51 12.52 -7.21 6.63
CA ASP A 51 12.83 -8.33 5.75
C ASP A 51 11.76 -9.43 5.80
N ALA A 52 11.26 -9.74 7.00
CA ALA A 52 10.15 -10.68 7.18
C ALA A 52 8.88 -10.23 6.46
N VAL A 53 8.47 -8.96 6.63
CA VAL A 53 7.27 -8.39 5.98
C VAL A 53 7.42 -8.33 4.47
N ARG A 54 8.61 -7.99 3.96
CA ARG A 54 8.90 -8.03 2.50
C ARG A 54 8.77 -9.44 1.93
N THR A 55 9.24 -10.44 2.67
CA THR A 55 9.05 -11.86 2.30
C THR A 55 7.56 -12.23 2.26
N MET A 56 6.78 -11.77 3.24
CA MET A 56 5.32 -12.00 3.25
C MET A 56 4.62 -11.32 2.06
N ALA A 57 5.04 -10.11 1.69
CA ALA A 57 4.49 -9.38 0.55
C ALA A 57 4.76 -10.14 -0.76
N ASP A 58 5.98 -10.64 -0.94
CA ASP A 58 6.38 -11.46 -2.09
C ASP A 58 5.52 -12.74 -2.19
N GLN A 59 5.47 -13.53 -1.11
CA GLN A 59 4.61 -14.72 -1.03
C GLN A 59 3.14 -14.42 -1.38
N THR A 60 2.61 -13.29 -0.89
CA THR A 60 1.23 -12.87 -1.18
C THR A 60 1.04 -12.53 -2.67
N ALA A 61 1.99 -11.80 -3.27
CA ALA A 61 1.94 -11.44 -4.68
C ALA A 61 2.07 -12.67 -5.60
N GLU A 62 2.97 -13.59 -5.26
CA GLU A 62 3.14 -14.84 -5.98
C GLU A 62 1.91 -15.75 -5.83
N ARG A 63 1.24 -15.74 -4.66
CA ARG A 63 -0.03 -16.45 -4.47
C ARG A 63 -1.14 -15.88 -5.35
N ILE A 64 -1.25 -14.55 -5.46
CA ILE A 64 -2.19 -13.90 -6.40
C ILE A 64 -1.91 -14.34 -7.84
N SER A 65 -0.64 -14.36 -8.24
CA SER A 65 -0.22 -14.83 -9.57
C SER A 65 -0.57 -16.30 -9.81
N THR A 66 -0.35 -17.14 -8.80
CA THR A 66 -0.70 -18.57 -8.82
C THR A 66 -2.20 -18.80 -9.00
N LEU A 67 -3.03 -17.92 -8.45
CA LEU A 67 -4.48 -17.94 -8.62
C LEU A 67 -4.95 -17.36 -9.97
N GLY A 68 -4.03 -16.90 -10.81
CA GLY A 68 -4.30 -16.46 -12.18
C GLY A 68 -4.57 -14.96 -12.35
N ALA A 69 -4.32 -14.14 -11.32
CA ALA A 69 -4.47 -12.68 -11.39
C ALA A 69 -3.11 -11.96 -11.39
N SER A 70 -3.09 -10.72 -11.87
CA SER A 70 -1.91 -9.87 -11.79
C SER A 70 -1.85 -9.15 -10.44
N PRO A 71 -0.80 -9.37 -9.61
CA PRO A 71 -0.61 -8.62 -8.38
C PRO A 71 -0.19 -7.17 -8.68
N TRP A 72 -0.67 -6.23 -7.88
CA TRP A 72 -0.34 -4.81 -8.03
C TRP A 72 0.49 -4.30 -6.85
N GLY A 73 1.80 -4.18 -7.05
CA GLY A 73 2.75 -3.70 -6.03
C GLY A 73 3.16 -2.23 -6.17
N THR A 74 2.63 -1.49 -7.14
CA THR A 74 3.05 -0.10 -7.39
C THR A 74 2.43 0.87 -6.37
N ALA A 75 3.22 1.83 -5.87
CA ALA A 75 2.79 2.80 -4.84
C ALA A 75 1.49 3.55 -5.19
N GLY A 76 1.30 3.96 -6.44
CA GLY A 76 0.09 4.69 -6.84
C GLY A 76 -1.21 3.87 -6.73
N VAL A 77 -1.13 2.56 -6.91
CA VAL A 77 -2.27 1.65 -6.73
C VAL A 77 -2.54 1.43 -5.24
N LEU A 78 -1.49 1.16 -4.47
CA LEU A 78 -1.55 1.01 -3.01
C LEU A 78 -2.25 2.22 -2.38
N VAL A 79 -1.75 3.43 -2.62
CA VAL A 79 -2.30 4.68 -2.04
C VAL A 79 -3.77 4.90 -2.43
N ARG A 80 -4.14 4.52 -3.67
CA ARG A 80 -5.53 4.67 -4.14
C ARG A 80 -6.48 3.67 -3.49
N GLU A 81 -6.02 2.49 -3.14
CA GLU A 81 -6.86 1.36 -2.73
C GLU A 81 -6.83 1.09 -1.22
N ARG A 82 -5.79 1.54 -0.49
CA ARG A 82 -5.75 1.40 0.96
C ARG A 82 -6.94 2.08 1.62
N ASN A 83 -7.45 1.47 2.69
CA ASN A 83 -8.57 1.96 3.48
C ASN A 83 -8.16 2.44 4.88
N TRP A 84 -6.86 2.68 5.07
CA TRP A 84 -6.25 3.30 6.25
C TRP A 84 -5.51 4.57 5.84
N ASP A 85 -5.27 5.43 6.83
CA ASP A 85 -4.51 6.67 6.65
C ASP A 85 -3.00 6.41 6.62
N ASP A 86 -2.25 7.38 6.09
CA ASP A 86 -0.78 7.28 6.07
C ASP A 86 -0.17 7.35 7.48
N TYR A 87 1.03 6.82 7.64
CA TYR A 87 1.81 7.03 8.86
C TYR A 87 2.26 8.49 8.93
N THR A 88 1.95 9.18 10.03
CA THR A 88 2.08 10.65 10.07
C THR A 88 3.28 11.14 10.87
N ILE A 89 3.80 10.32 11.79
CA ILE A 89 4.86 10.74 12.71
C ILE A 89 6.18 10.88 11.96
N GLY A 90 6.77 12.08 11.99
CA GLY A 90 8.10 12.38 11.46
C GLY A 90 9.21 11.90 12.40
N ARG A 91 10.20 12.76 12.68
CA ARG A 91 11.26 12.46 13.66
C ARG A 91 10.70 12.50 15.10
N ALA A 92 10.75 11.38 15.82
CA ALA A 92 10.21 11.28 17.17
C ALA A 92 10.98 10.30 18.07
N ASP A 93 10.68 10.30 19.36
CA ASP A 93 11.27 9.35 20.30
C ASP A 93 10.75 7.92 20.08
N ALA A 94 11.51 6.94 20.56
CA ALA A 94 11.19 5.51 20.41
C ALA A 94 9.79 5.13 20.92
N ILE A 95 9.37 5.63 22.09
CA ILE A 95 8.09 5.25 22.71
C ILE A 95 6.92 5.83 21.91
N GLU A 96 7.07 7.04 21.38
CA GLU A 96 6.06 7.64 20.50
C GLU A 96 5.87 6.81 19.22
N HIS A 97 6.96 6.47 18.53
CA HIS A 97 6.89 5.62 17.34
C HIS A 97 6.31 4.23 17.63
N LEU A 98 6.70 3.60 18.74
CA LEU A 98 6.21 2.25 19.10
C LEU A 98 4.73 2.26 19.51
N GLY A 99 4.25 3.31 20.18
CA GLY A 99 2.83 3.46 20.50
C GLY A 99 1.95 3.63 19.25
N ALA A 100 2.45 4.35 18.27
CA ALA A 100 1.86 4.44 16.94
C ALA A 100 1.89 3.09 16.19
N LEU A 101 3.04 2.42 16.20
CA LEU A 101 3.22 1.11 15.56
C LEU A 101 2.34 0.01 16.18
N ASP A 102 2.04 0.07 17.48
CA ASP A 102 1.08 -0.83 18.14
C ASP A 102 -0.32 -0.77 17.48
N LEU A 103 -0.77 0.42 17.11
CA LEU A 103 -2.07 0.62 16.45
C LEU A 103 -2.04 0.11 15.01
N VAL A 104 -0.96 0.39 14.29
CA VAL A 104 -0.73 -0.13 12.93
C VAL A 104 -0.77 -1.67 12.94
N TYR A 105 -0.01 -2.30 13.84
CA TYR A 105 0.00 -3.77 13.98
C TYR A 105 -1.36 -4.32 14.38
N SER A 106 -2.09 -3.66 15.29
CA SER A 106 -3.43 -4.08 15.67
C SER A 106 -4.37 -4.16 14.47
N GLY A 107 -4.32 -3.17 13.56
CA GLY A 107 -5.08 -3.19 12.31
C GLY A 107 -4.63 -4.29 11.34
N VAL A 108 -3.32 -4.40 11.11
CA VAL A 108 -2.74 -5.43 10.23
C VAL A 108 -3.14 -6.84 10.70
N ILE A 109 -2.97 -7.14 11.98
CA ILE A 109 -3.26 -8.45 12.57
C ILE A 109 -4.76 -8.76 12.52
N ALA A 110 -5.62 -7.80 12.88
CA ALA A 110 -7.07 -7.99 12.85
C ALA A 110 -7.56 -8.39 11.44
N ASP A 111 -7.06 -7.72 10.42
CA ASP A 111 -7.43 -8.04 9.04
C ASP A 111 -6.81 -9.35 8.52
N HIS A 112 -5.60 -9.72 8.94
CA HIS A 112 -5.04 -11.04 8.62
C HIS A 112 -5.84 -12.16 9.29
N ARG A 113 -6.27 -11.98 10.54
CA ARG A 113 -7.19 -12.90 11.24
C ARG A 113 -8.52 -13.02 10.50
N ALA A 114 -9.07 -11.91 10.03
CA ALA A 114 -10.29 -11.92 9.21
C ALA A 114 -10.09 -12.67 7.88
N ALA A 115 -8.92 -12.53 7.24
CA ALA A 115 -8.58 -13.29 6.04
C ALA A 115 -8.50 -14.81 6.31
N VAL A 116 -7.90 -15.23 7.44
CA VAL A 116 -7.86 -16.65 7.84
C VAL A 116 -9.27 -17.23 7.95
N VAL A 117 -10.18 -16.54 8.65
CA VAL A 117 -11.58 -16.98 8.78
C VAL A 117 -12.25 -17.07 7.41
N LYS A 118 -12.04 -16.07 6.56
CA LYS A 118 -12.63 -16.05 5.22
C LYS A 118 -12.10 -17.17 4.32
N PHE A 119 -10.83 -17.55 4.45
CA PHE A 119 -10.20 -18.56 3.60
C PHE A 119 -10.50 -20.00 4.03
N ASP A 120 -11.07 -20.22 5.21
CA ASP A 120 -11.41 -21.55 5.74
C ASP A 120 -12.27 -22.37 4.78
N GLU A 121 -13.26 -21.73 4.16
CA GLU A 121 -14.17 -22.37 3.22
C GLU A 121 -13.75 -22.20 1.75
N LEU A 122 -12.79 -21.32 1.46
CA LEU A 122 -12.44 -20.92 0.08
C LEU A 122 -11.15 -21.58 -0.43
N ASP A 123 -10.08 -21.51 0.36
CA ASP A 123 -8.74 -21.92 -0.05
C ASP A 123 -7.80 -22.13 1.16
N LEU A 124 -7.74 -23.37 1.63
CA LEU A 124 -6.93 -23.78 2.78
C LEU A 124 -5.43 -23.49 2.61
N VAL A 125 -4.91 -23.45 1.37
CA VAL A 125 -3.49 -23.16 1.12
C VAL A 125 -3.21 -21.67 1.34
N SER A 126 -4.09 -20.78 0.85
CA SER A 126 -3.96 -19.35 1.17
C SER A 126 -4.24 -19.07 2.65
N GLN A 127 -5.13 -19.84 3.28
CA GLN A 127 -5.38 -19.76 4.72
C GLN A 127 -4.11 -20.06 5.52
N ASP A 128 -3.45 -21.18 5.25
CA ASP A 128 -2.22 -21.60 5.95
C ASP A 128 -1.12 -20.53 5.81
N MET A 129 -0.94 -19.96 4.61
CA MET A 129 -0.03 -18.85 4.39
C MET A 129 -0.34 -17.63 5.30
N MET A 130 -1.61 -17.26 5.43
CA MET A 130 -2.01 -16.16 6.34
C MET A 130 -1.75 -16.52 7.81
N ILE A 131 -1.91 -17.78 8.21
CA ILE A 131 -1.58 -18.27 9.56
C ILE A 131 -0.07 -18.16 9.81
N GLU A 132 0.77 -18.52 8.85
CA GLU A 132 2.22 -18.36 8.94
C GLU A 132 2.63 -16.89 9.10
N HIS A 133 2.00 -15.99 8.35
CA HIS A 133 2.21 -14.54 8.49
C HIS A 133 1.83 -14.07 9.89
N LEU A 134 0.66 -14.46 10.38
CA LEU A 134 0.18 -14.12 11.72
C LEU A 134 1.13 -14.55 12.83
N ARG A 135 1.68 -15.77 12.77
CA ARG A 135 2.66 -16.25 13.77
C ARG A 135 3.83 -15.27 13.95
N LYS A 136 4.31 -14.68 12.85
CA LYS A 136 5.42 -13.71 12.86
C LYS A 136 4.96 -12.31 13.22
N LEU A 137 3.83 -11.85 12.68
CA LEU A 137 3.27 -10.52 12.95
C LEU A 137 2.90 -10.33 14.42
N GLU A 138 2.24 -11.32 15.03
CA GLU A 138 1.83 -11.27 16.44
C GLU A 138 3.04 -11.38 17.38
N LEU A 139 4.02 -12.21 17.04
CA LEU A 139 5.28 -12.27 17.79
C LEU A 139 6.00 -10.91 17.80
N TYR A 140 6.09 -10.25 16.64
CA TYR A 140 6.71 -8.94 16.57
C TYR A 140 5.89 -7.85 17.27
N HIS A 141 4.56 -7.94 17.19
CA HIS A 141 3.68 -7.03 17.91
C HIS A 141 3.88 -7.11 19.42
N TRP A 142 4.14 -8.31 19.96
CA TRP A 142 4.58 -8.46 21.34
C TRP A 142 5.90 -7.75 21.63
N PHE A 143 6.92 -7.85 20.77
CA PHE A 143 8.16 -7.08 20.97
C PHE A 143 7.90 -5.57 21.04
N VAL A 144 7.02 -5.04 20.19
CA VAL A 144 6.60 -3.62 20.24
C VAL A 144 5.93 -3.31 21.59
N ARG A 145 4.95 -4.11 21.99
CA ARG A 145 4.19 -3.91 23.25
C ARG A 145 5.05 -4.03 24.50
N ALA A 146 6.03 -4.93 24.52
CA ALA A 146 6.93 -5.10 25.67
C ALA A 146 7.74 -3.84 25.99
N HIS A 147 7.99 -2.95 25.01
CA HIS A 147 8.61 -1.64 25.26
C HIS A 147 7.65 -0.61 25.88
N LEU A 148 6.35 -0.84 25.75
CA LEU A 148 5.27 0.05 26.20
C LEU A 148 4.64 -0.42 27.52
N GLU A 149 5.02 -1.59 28.01
CA GLU A 149 4.54 -2.14 29.28
C GLU A 149 5.30 -1.54 30.46
N ASN A 150 4.60 -1.34 31.57
CA ASN A 150 5.23 -1.01 32.85
C ASN A 150 5.69 -2.30 33.58
N ALA A 151 6.31 -2.15 34.75
CA ALA A 151 6.81 -3.29 35.54
C ALA A 151 5.73 -4.30 36.00
N SER A 152 4.43 -3.95 35.89
CA SER A 152 3.32 -4.87 36.16
C SER A 152 2.83 -5.62 34.91
N GLY A 153 3.42 -5.37 33.74
CA GLY A 153 2.99 -5.94 32.46
C GLY A 153 1.76 -5.25 31.85
N ALA A 154 1.37 -4.08 32.37
CA ALA A 154 0.26 -3.31 31.81
C ALA A 154 0.78 -2.29 30.79
N LEU A 155 0.11 -2.19 29.64
CA LEU A 155 0.39 -1.16 28.64
C LEU A 155 0.17 0.23 29.22
N VAL A 156 1.16 1.10 29.06
CA VAL A 156 1.06 2.49 29.53
C VAL A 156 0.21 3.29 28.55
N GLU A 157 -1.03 3.61 28.93
CA GLU A 157 -1.90 4.46 28.12
C GLU A 157 -1.41 5.92 28.13
N GLY A 158 -1.19 6.49 26.94
CA GLY A 158 -1.11 7.93 26.74
C GLY A 158 0.29 8.51 26.53
N ARG A 159 0.64 8.73 25.26
CA ARG A 159 1.36 9.94 24.82
C ARG A 159 0.62 10.53 23.62
N ALA A 160 0.61 11.86 23.54
CA ALA A 160 -0.29 12.64 22.70
C ALA A 160 -0.31 12.24 21.20
N GLY A 161 0.79 11.75 20.63
CA GLY A 161 0.88 11.32 19.23
C GLY A 161 0.10 10.03 18.90
N ALA A 162 0.03 9.07 19.83
CA ALA A 162 -0.73 7.83 19.62
C ALA A 162 -2.25 8.06 19.51
N ARG A 163 -2.77 9.18 20.04
CA ARG A 163 -4.20 9.52 19.96
C ARG A 163 -4.63 10.02 18.59
N GLU A 164 -3.75 10.67 17.82
CA GLU A 164 -4.06 11.10 16.45
C GLU A 164 -4.13 9.88 15.50
N GLU A 165 -3.19 8.94 15.60
CA GLU A 165 -3.24 7.69 14.83
C GLU A 165 -4.37 6.76 15.28
N ALA A 166 -4.69 6.69 16.58
CA ALA A 166 -5.85 5.94 17.07
C ALA A 166 -7.20 6.53 16.61
N ALA A 167 -7.26 7.84 16.38
CA ALA A 167 -8.45 8.51 15.84
C ALA A 167 -8.59 8.27 14.33
N ALA A 168 -7.48 8.24 13.59
CA ALA A 168 -7.42 7.87 12.19
C ALA A 168 -7.87 6.42 11.96
N ALA A 169 -7.38 5.48 12.77
CA ALA A 169 -7.73 4.05 12.68
C ALA A 169 -9.20 3.72 13.00
N ARG A 170 -9.97 4.61 13.64
CA ARG A 170 -11.31 4.31 14.19
C ARG A 170 -12.50 4.99 13.50
N THR A 171 -12.34 5.83 12.46
CA THR A 171 -13.50 6.59 11.94
C THR A 171 -14.24 5.95 10.75
N PRO A 172 -15.54 5.55 10.89
CA PRO A 172 -16.35 4.95 9.82
C PRO A 172 -16.86 5.96 8.77
N LYS A 173 -16.50 7.24 8.88
CA LYS A 173 -17.15 8.35 8.18
C LYS A 173 -16.75 8.45 6.69
N ALA A 174 -15.66 7.78 6.28
CA ALA A 174 -15.21 7.73 4.89
C ALA A 174 -16.08 6.84 3.97
N ARG A 175 -16.82 5.88 4.54
CA ARG A 175 -17.60 4.88 3.77
C ARG A 175 -18.77 5.49 2.97
N LYS A 176 -19.33 6.63 3.41
CA LYS A 176 -20.47 7.30 2.75
C LYS A 176 -20.09 8.43 1.78
N ALA A 177 -18.91 9.04 1.95
CA ALA A 177 -18.49 10.16 1.11
C ALA A 177 -18.04 9.72 -0.30
N ALA A 178 -17.50 8.50 -0.43
CA ALA A 178 -17.02 7.94 -1.70
C ALA A 178 -18.17 7.60 -2.68
N VAL A 179 -19.28 7.06 -2.18
CA VAL A 179 -20.46 6.68 -3.01
C VAL A 179 -21.13 7.90 -3.64
N ARG A 180 -21.08 9.07 -2.99
CA ARG A 180 -21.76 10.27 -3.47
C ARG A 180 -20.94 11.05 -4.52
N LYS A 181 -19.62 10.89 -4.56
CA LYS A 181 -18.74 11.55 -5.55
C LYS A 181 -18.71 10.84 -6.91
N THR A 182 -19.01 9.55 -6.98
CA THR A 182 -19.00 8.79 -8.24
C THR A 182 -20.26 8.97 -9.09
N ALA A 183 -21.39 9.39 -8.50
CA ALA A 183 -22.65 9.59 -9.22
C ALA A 183 -22.75 10.94 -9.98
N ALA A 184 -21.81 11.88 -9.79
CA ALA A 184 -21.95 13.27 -10.23
C ALA A 184 -21.24 13.65 -11.55
N ARG A 185 -20.65 12.70 -12.30
CA ARG A 185 -20.04 12.99 -13.61
C ARG A 185 -20.84 12.37 -14.76
N LYS A 186 -21.79 13.13 -15.32
CA LYS A 186 -22.36 12.89 -16.65
C LYS A 186 -21.32 13.21 -17.75
N PRO A 187 -21.29 12.48 -18.88
CA PRO A 187 -20.34 12.76 -19.96
C PRO A 187 -20.78 13.97 -20.78
N ALA A 188 -19.83 14.84 -21.12
CA ALA A 188 -20.03 16.02 -21.96
C ALA A 188 -20.30 15.63 -23.42
N THR A 189 -21.38 16.13 -23.99
CA THR A 189 -21.77 15.99 -25.39
C THR A 189 -20.97 16.95 -26.29
N LYS A 190 -20.45 16.43 -27.41
CA LYS A 190 -19.85 17.22 -28.50
C LYS A 190 -20.87 18.21 -29.06
N ARG A 191 -20.49 19.48 -29.17
CA ARG A 191 -21.27 20.52 -29.85
C ARG A 191 -20.61 20.81 -31.20
N ALA A 192 -21.33 20.48 -32.27
CA ALA A 192 -21.03 20.93 -33.62
C ALA A 192 -21.42 22.41 -33.77
N SER A 193 -20.62 23.20 -34.48
CA SER A 193 -21.02 24.51 -34.98
C SER A 193 -20.73 24.64 -36.47
N SER A 194 -21.80 24.72 -37.23
CA SER A 194 -21.87 25.16 -38.62
C SER A 194 -21.66 26.67 -38.72
N GLY A 195 -20.94 27.12 -39.75
CA GLY A 195 -20.87 28.52 -40.15
C GLY A 195 -20.08 28.67 -41.45
N ALA A 196 -20.78 28.87 -42.56
CA ALA A 196 -20.22 29.07 -43.89
C ALA A 196 -20.02 30.57 -44.20
N ALA A 197 -18.89 30.95 -44.82
CA ALA A 197 -18.78 32.11 -45.71
C ALA A 197 -17.50 32.09 -46.59
N LYS A 198 -17.73 31.86 -47.89
CA LYS A 198 -17.10 32.36 -49.13
C LYS A 198 -15.61 32.79 -49.21
N SER A 199 -14.92 32.14 -50.17
CA SER A 199 -14.16 32.70 -51.33
C SER A 199 -12.95 33.63 -51.09
N THR A 200 -11.74 33.19 -51.48
CA THR A 200 -11.00 33.63 -52.68
C THR A 200 -9.63 32.92 -52.74
N ALA A 201 -9.26 32.37 -53.91
CA ALA A 201 -7.87 32.00 -54.26
C ALA A 201 -7.19 33.20 -54.97
N PRO A 202 -5.84 33.31 -55.07
CA PRO A 202 -5.08 32.44 -55.99
C PRO A 202 -3.60 32.11 -55.64
N LYS A 203 -3.14 30.99 -56.23
CA LYS A 203 -1.84 30.66 -56.87
C LYS A 203 -0.46 30.92 -56.19
N GLY A 204 0.36 29.85 -56.19
CA GLY A 204 1.85 29.89 -56.21
C GLY A 204 2.46 28.59 -55.64
N ARG A 205 2.67 27.53 -56.43
CA ARG A 205 3.86 27.12 -57.22
C ARG A 205 5.06 26.54 -56.42
N ALA A 206 5.36 25.29 -56.77
CA ALA A 206 6.67 24.58 -56.85
C ALA A 206 7.37 23.99 -55.60
N THR A 207 7.28 22.66 -55.51
CA THR A 207 8.36 21.64 -55.54
C THR A 207 9.82 21.99 -55.15
N LYS A 208 10.40 21.16 -54.25
CA LYS A 208 11.66 20.36 -54.40
C LYS A 208 11.95 19.60 -53.08
N THR A 209 11.85 18.27 -53.00
CA THR A 209 12.93 17.26 -53.17
C THR A 209 14.33 17.64 -52.66
N THR A 210 14.83 16.91 -51.65
CA THR A 210 16.10 16.11 -51.60
C THR A 210 16.32 15.63 -50.14
N LYS A 211 16.37 14.34 -49.77
CA LYS A 211 17.31 13.22 -50.02
C LYS A 211 18.53 13.21 -49.08
N THR A 212 18.72 12.06 -48.39
CA THR A 212 19.98 11.43 -47.89
C THR A 212 20.73 12.12 -46.73
N ALA A 213 21.45 11.48 -45.80
CA ALA A 213 21.95 10.11 -45.54
C ALA A 213 22.22 9.97 -44.01
N LYS A 214 21.97 8.84 -43.31
CA LYS A 214 22.77 7.62 -43.10
C LYS A 214 24.23 7.82 -42.60
N ARG A 215 24.47 7.50 -41.31
CA ARG A 215 25.68 6.90 -40.67
C ARG A 215 25.38 6.79 -39.16
N SER A 216 25.13 5.64 -38.53
CA SER A 216 25.96 4.46 -38.21
C SER A 216 27.19 4.72 -37.33
N THR A 217 27.35 3.81 -36.34
CA THR A 217 28.48 3.44 -35.45
C THR A 217 28.46 4.11 -34.08
N ALA A 218 28.09 3.43 -32.98
CA ALA A 218 28.66 2.23 -32.32
C ALA A 218 29.64 2.59 -31.18
N SER A 219 29.42 1.90 -30.06
CA SER A 219 30.42 1.31 -29.17
C SER A 219 30.81 2.01 -27.85
N SER A 220 30.53 1.26 -26.78
CA SER A 220 31.37 0.91 -25.62
C SER A 220 31.45 1.80 -24.37
N SER A 221 30.85 1.25 -23.32
CA SER A 221 31.42 0.90 -22.01
C SER A 221 32.39 1.86 -21.30
N LYS A 222 31.98 2.23 -20.08
CA LYS A 222 32.71 1.91 -18.85
C LYS A 222 31.70 1.61 -17.75
#